data_AF-A0A2V8BPY5-F1
#
_entry.id   AF-A0A2V8BPY5-F1
#
_cell.length_a   1.000
_cell.length_b   1.000
_cell.length_c   1.000
_cell.angle_alpha   90.00
_cell.angle_beta   90.00
_cell.angle_gamma   90.00
#
_symmetry.space_group_name_H-M   'P 1'
#
loop_
_entity.id
_entity.type
_entity.pdbx_description
1 polymer ?
#
loop_
_entity_poly.entity_id
_entity_poly.type
_entity_poly.pdbx_seq_one_letter_code
_entity_poly.pdbx_strand_id
1 'polypeptide(L)'
;MPFLTTQSLPRRTVLRGLGATLALPFLDAMLPALSWRVRAAAKPVHRFQTFYVPNGMAMQYWSPQGEGSAFELSPILEPLAPFRNQMLVLSGL
;
A
#
# COMPACT_ATOMS: atom_id res chain seq x y z
N MET A 1 19.90 -28.37 11.73
CA MET A 1 20.27 -28.34 10.30
C MET A 1 19.44 -27.25 9.61
N PRO A 2 20.04 -26.30 8.89
CA PRO A 2 19.28 -25.25 8.23
C PRO A 2 18.64 -25.80 6.95
N PHE A 3 17.31 -25.74 6.84
CA PHE A 3 16.51 -26.19 5.69
C PHE A 3 16.44 -25.18 4.53
N LEU A 4 17.37 -24.22 4.48
CA LEU A 4 17.32 -23.12 3.50
C LEU A 4 18.01 -23.54 2.20
N THR A 5 17.30 -24.27 1.35
CA THR A 5 17.79 -24.60 0.01
C THR A 5 17.57 -23.40 -0.92
N THR A 6 18.65 -22.80 -1.42
CA THR A 6 18.61 -21.70 -2.40
C THR A 6 18.32 -22.26 -3.80
N GLN A 7 17.16 -22.93 -3.96
CA GLN A 7 16.80 -23.57 -5.22
C GLN A 7 16.34 -22.52 -6.24
N SER A 8 16.89 -22.62 -7.45
CA SER A 8 16.47 -21.81 -8.60
C SER A 8 15.55 -22.63 -9.49
N LEU A 9 14.45 -22.03 -9.95
CA LEU A 9 13.57 -22.68 -10.92
C LEU A 9 14.27 -22.77 -12.29
N PRO A 10 14.29 -23.94 -12.94
CA PRO A 10 14.87 -24.07 -14.27
C PRO A 10 14.09 -23.23 -15.29
N ARG A 11 14.81 -22.60 -16.24
CA ARG A 11 14.25 -21.69 -17.27
C ARG A 11 13.02 -22.26 -17.97
N ARG A 12 13.00 -23.56 -18.26
CA ARG A 12 11.87 -24.23 -18.94
C ARG A 12 10.58 -24.20 -18.10
N THR A 13 10.69 -24.35 -16.79
CA THR A 13 9.53 -24.26 -15.89
C THR A 13 9.00 -22.83 -15.84
N VAL A 14 9.88 -21.84 -15.80
CA VAL A 14 9.50 -20.42 -15.87
C VAL A 14 8.79 -20.11 -17.19
N LEU A 15 9.33 -20.54 -18.32
CA LEU A 15 8.73 -20.29 -19.64
C LEU A 15 7.35 -20.97 -19.80
N ARG A 16 7.16 -22.16 -19.22
CA ARG A 16 5.85 -22.84 -19.21
C ARG A 16 4.82 -22.13 -18.32
N GLY A 17 5.27 -21.44 -17.27
CA GLY A 17 4.42 -20.71 -16.33
C GLY A 17 4.24 -19.23 -16.62
N LEU A 18 4.97 -18.67 -17.60
CA LEU A 18 4.95 -17.22 -17.92
C LEU A 18 3.52 -16.70 -18.17
N GLY A 19 2.67 -17.47 -18.84
CA GLY A 19 1.27 -17.07 -19.07
C GLY A 19 0.48 -16.83 -17.79
N ALA A 20 0.77 -17.55 -16.70
CA ALA A 20 0.12 -17.35 -15.41
C ALA A 20 0.66 -16.12 -14.64
N THR A 21 1.89 -15.68 -14.94
CA THR A 21 2.49 -14.48 -14.31
C THR A 21 1.89 -13.16 -14.81
N LEU A 22 1.20 -13.16 -15.95
CA LEU A 22 0.42 -11.99 -16.38
C LEU A 22 -0.84 -11.79 -15.53
N ALA A 23 -1.40 -12.87 -14.98
CA ALA A 23 -2.59 -12.83 -14.14
C ALA A 23 -2.24 -12.58 -12.66
N LEU A 24 -1.04 -12.97 -12.22
CA LEU A 24 -0.65 -12.87 -10.81
C LEU A 24 0.62 -12.03 -10.64
N PRO A 25 0.57 -10.91 -9.91
CA PRO A 25 1.77 -10.15 -9.58
C PRO A 25 2.76 -11.02 -8.80
N PHE A 26 4.05 -10.77 -9.02
CA PHE A 26 5.12 -11.51 -8.36
C PHE A 26 4.99 -11.37 -6.83
N LEU A 27 4.81 -12.48 -6.13
CA LEU A 27 4.59 -12.50 -4.68
C LEU A 27 5.92 -12.56 -3.93
N ASP A 28 6.02 -11.90 -2.78
CA ASP A 28 7.21 -11.92 -1.93
C ASP A 28 7.62 -13.35 -1.49
N ALA A 29 6.65 -14.25 -1.37
CA ALA A 29 6.89 -15.67 -1.06
C ALA A 29 7.69 -16.41 -2.15
N MET A 30 7.77 -15.85 -3.36
CA MET A 30 8.53 -16.42 -4.49
C MET A 30 9.99 -15.96 -4.50
N LEU A 31 10.39 -15.08 -3.57
CA LEU A 31 11.79 -14.70 -3.38
C LEU A 31 12.51 -15.70 -2.48
N PRO A 32 13.72 -16.18 -2.86
CA PRO A 32 14.51 -17.03 -1.99
C PRO A 32 14.80 -16.32 -0.67
N ALA A 33 14.45 -16.97 0.44
CA ALA A 33 14.68 -16.48 1.79
C ALA A 33 16.16 -16.07 1.96
N LEU A 34 16.39 -14.88 2.53
CA LEU A 34 17.72 -14.29 2.76
C LEU A 34 18.57 -13.99 1.51
N SER A 35 18.01 -14.03 0.28
CA SER A 35 18.79 -13.62 -0.90
C SER A 35 19.13 -12.13 -0.87
N TRP A 36 20.35 -11.78 -1.30
CA TRP A 36 20.80 -10.39 -1.44
C TRP A 36 19.88 -9.54 -2.33
N ARG A 37 19.16 -10.18 -3.26
CA ARG A 37 18.15 -9.55 -4.13
C ARG A 37 16.90 -9.10 -3.38
N VAL A 38 16.51 -9.77 -2.29
CA VAL A 38 15.41 -9.32 -1.40
C VAL A 38 15.80 -8.01 -0.71
N ARG A 39 17.07 -7.86 -0.29
CA ARG A 39 17.57 -6.60 0.30
C ARG A 39 17.67 -5.47 -0.72
N ALA A 40 17.83 -5.80 -2.01
CA ALA A 40 17.86 -4.85 -3.11
C ALA A 40 16.47 -4.55 -3.70
N ALA A 41 15.43 -5.29 -3.31
CA ALA A 41 14.07 -4.99 -3.71
C ALA A 41 13.68 -3.62 -3.13
N ALA A 42 13.14 -2.75 -3.97
CA ALA A 42 12.66 -1.44 -3.54
C ALA A 42 11.65 -1.64 -2.40
N LYS A 43 11.76 -0.83 -1.33
CA LYS A 43 10.76 -0.85 -0.27
C LYS A 43 9.38 -0.68 -0.90
N PRO A 44 8.42 -1.56 -0.60
CA PRO A 44 7.07 -1.43 -1.15
C PRO A 44 6.50 -0.06 -0.78
N VAL A 45 5.84 0.58 -1.74
CA VAL A 45 5.21 1.89 -1.52
C VAL A 45 4.07 1.72 -0.53
N HIS A 46 4.07 2.50 0.54
CA HIS A 46 3.00 2.50 1.53
C HIS A 46 1.77 3.23 0.96
N ARG A 47 0.76 2.48 0.51
CA ARG A 47 -0.43 3.04 -0.18
C ARG A 47 -1.66 3.15 0.70
N PHE A 48 -1.68 2.49 1.86
CA PHE A 48 -2.84 2.41 2.73
C PHE A 48 -2.42 2.63 4.18
N GLN A 49 -3.08 3.55 4.87
CA GLN A 49 -2.87 3.82 6.28
C GLN A 49 -4.24 3.95 6.96
N THR A 50 -4.34 3.44 8.18
CA THR A 50 -5.53 3.59 9.02
C THR A 50 -5.14 4.31 10.31
N PHE A 51 -6.00 5.22 10.74
CA PHE A 51 -5.92 5.88 12.03
C PHE A 51 -7.24 5.64 12.76
N TYR A 52 -7.15 5.24 14.02
CA TYR A 52 -8.31 5.10 14.88
C TYR A 52 -8.40 6.32 15.79
N VAL A 53 -9.61 6.89 15.87
CA VAL A 53 -9.92 8.07 16.65
C VAL A 53 -10.87 7.62 17.76
N PRO A 54 -10.41 7.54 19.04
CA PRO A 54 -11.22 7.03 20.14
C PRO A 54 -12.28 8.03 20.61
N ASN A 55 -13.09 7.61 21.58
CA ASN A 55 -14.08 8.46 22.24
C ASN A 55 -13.45 9.74 22.83
N GLY A 56 -14.18 10.85 22.76
CA GLY A 56 -13.76 12.16 23.31
C GLY A 56 -12.99 13.06 22.34
N MET A 57 -12.85 12.64 21.07
CA MET A 57 -12.17 13.43 20.06
C MET A 57 -13.06 14.55 19.49
N ALA A 58 -12.44 15.71 19.25
CA ALA A 58 -13.06 16.86 18.63
C ALA A 58 -13.23 16.64 17.11
N MET A 59 -14.32 15.97 16.73
CA MET A 59 -14.60 15.59 15.34
C MET A 59 -14.69 16.79 14.38
N GLN A 60 -15.02 17.98 14.88
CA GLN A 60 -15.03 19.21 14.09
C GLN A 60 -13.66 19.55 13.47
N TYR A 61 -12.55 19.06 14.04
CA TYR A 61 -11.21 19.26 13.48
C TYR A 61 -10.79 18.16 12.51
N TRP A 62 -11.54 17.06 12.46
CA TRP A 62 -11.33 15.96 11.50
C TRP A 62 -12.17 16.15 10.25
N SER A 63 -13.47 16.41 10.41
CA SER A 63 -14.44 16.45 9.32
C SER A 63 -14.40 17.78 8.55
N PRO A 64 -14.03 17.76 7.25
CA PRO A 64 -14.17 18.89 6.35
C PRO A 64 -15.61 19.39 6.23
N GLN A 65 -15.77 20.67 5.94
CA GLN A 65 -17.06 21.27 5.63
C GLN A 65 -17.21 21.46 4.11
N GLY A 66 -18.44 21.40 3.60
CA GLY A 66 -18.74 21.51 2.17
C GLY A 66 -18.82 20.16 1.45
N GLU A 67 -19.29 20.20 0.20
CA GLU A 67 -19.62 19.01 -0.60
C GLU A 67 -18.83 18.94 -1.92
N GLY A 68 -18.75 17.73 -2.47
CA GLY A 68 -18.06 17.48 -3.74
C GLY A 68 -16.58 17.85 -3.68
N SER A 69 -16.09 18.57 -4.68
CA SER A 69 -14.70 19.04 -4.74
C SER A 69 -14.44 20.34 -3.95
N ALA A 70 -15.50 21.00 -3.48
CA ALA A 70 -15.46 22.32 -2.87
C ALA A 70 -15.33 22.31 -1.34
N PHE A 71 -14.94 21.18 -0.73
CA PHE A 71 -14.79 21.10 0.72
C PHE A 71 -13.61 21.93 1.26
N GLU A 72 -13.69 22.38 2.50
CA GLU A 72 -12.62 23.09 3.21
C GLU A 72 -11.81 22.11 4.06
N LEU A 73 -10.48 22.14 3.92
CA LEU A 73 -9.61 21.28 4.72
C LEU A 73 -9.72 21.68 6.19
N SER A 74 -10.06 20.71 7.04
CA SER A 74 -10.04 20.87 8.49
C SER A 74 -8.59 20.97 9.00
N PRO A 75 -8.35 21.52 10.21
CA PRO A 75 -6.99 21.72 10.73
C PRO A 75 -6.12 20.45 10.72
N ILE A 76 -6.72 19.28 10.96
CA ILE A 76 -5.97 18.01 10.97
C ILE A 76 -5.59 17.56 9.56
N LEU A 77 -6.36 17.96 8.54
CA LEU A 77 -6.09 17.64 7.14
C LEU A 77 -5.26 18.72 6.42
N GLU A 78 -4.95 19.83 7.08
CA GLU A 78 -4.12 20.91 6.52
C GLU A 78 -2.79 20.41 5.93
N PRO A 79 -2.04 19.48 6.57
CA PRO A 79 -0.80 18.95 5.99
C PRO A 79 -0.99 18.21 4.66
N LEU A 80 -2.22 17.82 4.32
CA LEU A 80 -2.58 17.17 3.06
C LEU A 80 -2.92 18.17 1.94
N ALA A 81 -2.86 19.48 2.20
CA ALA A 81 -3.14 20.52 1.20
C ALA A 81 -2.40 20.33 -0.15
N PRO A 82 -1.12 19.88 -0.20
CA PRO A 82 -0.43 19.59 -1.46
C PRO A 82 -1.12 18.53 -2.34
N PHE A 83 -1.97 17.69 -1.73
CA PHE A 83 -2.69 16.61 -2.39
C PHE A 83 -4.18 16.92 -2.59
N ARG A 84 -4.62 18.16 -2.39
CA ARG A 84 -6.04 18.57 -2.46
C ARG A 84 -6.79 18.04 -3.68
N ASN A 85 -6.16 18.09 -4.86
CA ASN A 85 -6.77 17.62 -6.12
C ASN A 85 -6.78 16.09 -6.29
N GLN A 86 -6.26 15.35 -5.30
CA GLN A 86 -6.17 13.89 -5.26
C GLN A 86 -6.92 13.31 -4.04
N MET A 87 -7.71 14.13 -3.33
CA MET A 87 -8.43 13.74 -2.12
C MET A 87 -9.91 13.49 -2.43
N LEU A 88 -10.44 12.40 -1.87
CA LEU A 88 -11.86 12.15 -1.72
C LEU A 88 -12.17 12.04 -0.23
N VAL A 89 -13.12 12.83 0.24
CA VAL A 89 -13.57 12.80 1.64
C VAL A 89 -14.94 12.12 1.65
N LEU A 90 -15.04 11.02 2.38
CA LEU A 90 -16.27 10.26 2.55
C LEU A 90 -16.76 10.43 3.99
N SER A 91 -18.03 10.78 4.17
CA SER A 91 -18.68 10.95 5.46
C SER A 91 -20.13 10.42 5.39
N GLY A 92 -20.73 10.14 6.54
CA GLY A 92 -22.13 9.69 6.62
C GLY A 92 -22.40 8.25 6.15
N LEU A 93 -21.37 7.40 6.09
CA LEU A 93 -21.49 5.94 5.94
C LEU A 93 -21.81 5.29 7.30
#